data_AF-A0A948CP49-F1
#
_entry.id   AF-A0A948CP49-F1
#
_cell.length_a   1.000
_cell.length_b   1.000
_cell.length_c   1.000
_cell.angle_alpha   90.00
_cell.angle_beta   90.00
_cell.angle_gamma   90.00
#
_symmetry.space_group_name_H-M   'P 1'
#
loop_
_entity.id
_entity.type
_entity.pdbx_description
1 polymer ?
#
loop_
_entity_poly.entity_id
_entity_poly.type
_entity_poly.pdbx_seq_one_letter_code
_entity_poly.pdbx_strand_id
1 'polypeptide(L)' 'GLNEAMVVSVMRSHLKPQSFKSWRKRVSGRSTKHLKLRNPEVSRAYCPTQYKHK' A
#
# COMPACT_ATOMS: atom_id res chain seq x y z
N GLY A 1 3.86 1.41 -14.09
CA GLY A 1 2.59 1.51 -13.33
C GLY A 1 2.19 2.96 -13.22
N LEU A 2 0.88 3.25 -13.15
CA LEU A 2 0.34 4.62 -13.08
C LEU A 2 0.92 5.41 -11.88
N ASN A 3 1.22 6.69 -12.10
CA ASN A 3 1.66 7.58 -11.02
C ASN A 3 0.50 7.94 -10.08
N GLU A 4 0.80 8.42 -8.87
CA GLU A 4 -0.26 8.74 -7.90
C GLU A 4 -1.22 9.81 -8.42
N ALA A 5 -0.72 10.80 -9.14
CA ALA A 5 -1.53 11.89 -9.70
C ALA A 5 -2.58 11.38 -10.71
N MET A 6 -2.19 10.45 -11.59
CA MET A 6 -3.06 9.80 -12.56
C MET A 6 -4.10 8.93 -11.86
N VAL A 7 -3.70 8.18 -10.83
CA VAL A 7 -4.64 7.39 -10.02
C VAL A 7 -5.66 8.30 -9.31
N VAL A 8 -5.23 9.45 -8.79
CA VAL A 8 -6.13 10.45 -8.17
C VAL A 8 -7.13 11.00 -9.19
N SER A 9 -6.68 11.30 -10.42
CA SER A 9 -7.55 11.77 -11.51
C SER A 9 -8.61 10.72 -11.86
N VAL A 10 -8.20 9.47 -12.10
CA VAL A 10 -9.11 8.35 -12.39
C VAL A 10 -10.12 8.16 -11.26
N MET A 11 -9.66 8.08 -10.01
CA MET A 11 -10.54 7.85 -8.86
C MET A 11 -11.54 8.99 -8.65
N ARG A 12 -11.17 10.23 -8.97
CA ARG A 12 -12.07 11.38 -8.87
C ARG A 12 -13.18 11.33 -9.91
N SER A 13 -12.92 10.78 -11.09
CA SER A 13 -13.90 10.64 -12.18
C SER A 13 -14.86 9.46 -11.96
N HIS A 14 -14.41 8.39 -11.29
CA HIS A 14 -15.20 7.16 -11.14
C HIS A 14 -15.91 7.00 -9.80
N LEU A 15 -15.48 7.71 -8.74
CA LEU A 15 -16.09 7.62 -7.42
C LEU A 15 -17.02 8.79 -7.13
N LYS A 16 -18.08 8.52 -6.36
CA LYS A 16 -18.90 9.57 -5.75
C LYS A 16 -18.03 10.45 -4.84
N PRO A 17 -18.31 11.75 -4.67
CA PRO A 17 -17.51 12.66 -3.87
C PRO A 17 -17.25 12.17 -2.44
N GLN A 18 -18.28 11.60 -1.80
CA GLN A 18 -18.17 11.05 -0.45
C GLN A 18 -17.23 9.83 -0.38
N SER A 19 -17.33 8.94 -1.37
CA SER A 19 -16.45 7.78 -1.51
C SER A 19 -15.02 8.18 -1.82
N PHE A 20 -14.82 9.21 -2.65
CA PHE A 20 -13.49 9.76 -2.96
C PHE A 20 -12.82 10.35 -1.71
N LYS A 21 -13.55 11.10 -0.87
CA LYS A 21 -13.02 11.63 0.40
C LYS A 21 -12.55 10.49 1.33
N SER A 22 -13.36 9.46 1.50
CA SER A 22 -13.00 8.28 2.32
C SER A 22 -11.82 7.51 1.74
N TRP A 23 -11.77 7.32 0.42
CA TRP A 23 -10.61 6.74 -0.26
C TRP A 23 -9.35 7.57 -0.02
N ARG A 24 -9.41 8.89 -0.21
CA ARG A 24 -8.24 9.76 -0.06
C ARG A 24 -7.71 9.78 1.38
N LYS A 25 -8.59 9.73 2.39
CA LYS A 25 -8.19 9.55 3.80
C LYS A 25 -7.42 8.25 4.06
N ARG A 26 -7.75 7.16 3.34
CA ARG A 26 -7.05 5.87 3.47
C ARG A 26 -5.71 5.84 2.73
N VAL A 27 -5.62 6.50 1.57
CA VAL A 27 -4.44 6.43 0.70
C VAL A 27 -3.42 7.52 1.00
N SER A 28 -3.89 8.73 1.35
CA SER A 28 -3.03 9.86 1.73
C SER A 28 -2.48 9.63 3.13
N GLY A 29 -1.15 9.52 3.26
CA GLY A 29 -0.51 9.33 4.57
C GLY A 29 -0.35 7.87 5.00
N ARG A 30 -0.38 6.90 4.07
CA ARG A 30 -0.10 5.49 4.37
C ARG A 30 1.37 5.28 4.78
N SER A 31 1.67 5.61 6.03
CA SER A 31 2.95 5.34 6.71
C SER A 31 3.12 3.86 7.06
N THR A 32 2.02 3.10 7.06
CA THR A 32 1.95 1.70 7.48
C THR A 32 2.30 0.69 6.39
N LYS A 33 2.85 1.15 5.25
CA LYS A 33 3.34 0.22 4.24
C LYS A 33 4.45 -0.60 4.90
N HIS A 34 4.33 -1.92 4.91
CA HIS A 34 5.23 -2.83 5.63
C HIS A 34 6.72 -2.50 5.44
N LEU A 35 7.11 -2.02 4.25
CA LEU A 35 8.48 -1.57 3.96
C LEU A 35 8.96 -0.41 4.85
N LYS A 36 8.10 0.55 5.22
CA LYS A 36 8.45 1.66 6.11
C LYS A 36 8.53 1.23 7.58
N LEU A 37 7.77 0.22 7.99
CA LEU A 37 7.74 -0.31 9.36
C LEU A 37 8.77 -1.42 9.60
N ARG A 38 9.32 -1.99 8.53
CA ARG A 38 10.28 -3.10 8.58
C ARG A 38 11.66 -2.58 8.91
N ASN A 39 12.34 -3.23 9.86
CA ASN A 39 13.74 -2.93 10.16
C ASN A 39 14.58 -3.11 8.88
N PRO A 40 15.40 -2.10 8.47
CA PRO A 40 16.29 -2.18 7.32
C PRO A 40 17.19 -3.41 7.28
N GLU A 41 17.57 -3.95 8.43
CA GLU A 41 18.43 -5.14 8.56
C GLU A 41 17.74 -6.43 8.10
N VAL A 42 16.40 -6.42 7.99
CA VAL A 42 15.61 -7.60 7.65
C VAL A 42 15.46 -7.69 6.13
N SER A 43 16.41 -8.34 5.46
CA SER A 43 16.39 -8.60 4.00
C SER A 43 15.72 -9.92 3.60
N ARG A 44 15.35 -10.78 4.57
CA ARG A 44 14.81 -12.12 4.29
C ARG A 44 13.50 -12.10 3.50
N ALA A 45 13.44 -12.84 2.40
CA ALA A 45 12.21 -13.01 1.62
C ALA A 45 11.19 -13.93 2.33
N TYR A 46 11.68 -14.85 3.17
CA TYR A 46 10.89 -15.91 3.80
C TYR A 46 11.14 -15.98 5.32
N CYS A 47 10.21 -16.62 6.04
CA CYS A 47 10.42 -16.95 7.45
C CYS A 47 11.46 -18.09 7.59
N PRO A 48 12.37 -18.06 8.59
CA PRO A 48 13.31 -19.16 8.83
C PRO A 48 12.65 -20.54 8.96
N THR A 49 11.41 -20.60 9.42
CA THR A 49 10.62 -21.83 9.59
C THR A 49 9.65 -22.11 8.43
N GLN A 50 9.68 -21.30 7.36
CA GLN A 50 8.67 -21.33 6.30
C GLN A 50 8.72 -22.62 5.48
N TYR A 51 9.91 -23.16 5.25
CA TYR A 51 10.08 -24.45 4.59
C TYR A 51 10.14 -25.51 5.68
N LYS A 52 8.98 -25.98 6.13
CA LYS A 52 8.93 -27.26 6.83
C LYS A 52 9.24 -28.33 5.79
N HIS A 53 10.24 -29.15 6.12
CA HIS A 53 10.68 -30.29 5.31
C HIS A 53 9.50 -31.19 4.92
N LYS A 54 9.62 -31.83 3.75
CA LYS A 54 8.70 -32.87 3.26
C LYS A 54 8.47 -33.95 4.30
#